data_AF-A0AAV5U0S6-F1
#
_entry.id   AF-A0AAV5U0S6-F1
#
_cell.length_a   1.000
_cell.length_b   1.000
_cell.length_c   1.000
_cell.angle_alpha   90.00
_cell.angle_beta   90.00
_cell.angle_gamma   90.00
#
_symmetry.space_group_name_H-M   'P 1'
#
loop_
_entity.id
_entity.type
_entity.pdbx_description
1 polymer ?
#
loop_
_entity_poly.entity_id
_entity_poly.type
_entity_poly.pdbx_seq_one_letter_code
_entity_poly.pdbx_strand_id
1 'polypeptide(L)'
;MSCSFAIAITPVRSLQHLGGGTSKHKMVNQCDRKLAFKVRSSNNSNYFVNMIGGFIDVAETKEFIITRKAGKPQPDKLLICFCDATGPDALEHFQGRG
;
A
#
# COMPACT_ATOMS: atom_id res chain seq x y z
N MET A 1 -1.33 -11.11 19.06
CA MET A 1 -1.57 -11.90 17.82
C MET A 1 -1.24 -11.00 16.64
N SER A 2 -0.18 -11.30 15.88
CA SER A 2 0.11 -10.57 14.64
C SER A 2 -0.92 -11.00 13.59
N CYS A 3 -1.86 -10.13 13.22
CA CYS A 3 -2.79 -10.41 12.12
C CYS A 3 -2.04 -10.41 10.79
N SER A 4 -1.33 -11.49 10.51
CA SER A 4 -0.88 -11.79 9.15
C SER A 4 -2.17 -11.90 8.31
N PHE A 5 -2.30 -11.16 7.21
CA PHE A 5 -3.51 -11.09 6.34
C PHE A 5 -4.67 -10.15 6.74
N ALA A 6 -4.41 -9.09 7.54
CA ALA A 6 -5.45 -8.13 7.92
C ALA A 6 -6.02 -7.27 6.76
N ILE A 7 -5.18 -6.98 5.77
CA ILE A 7 -5.52 -6.08 4.67
C ILE A 7 -5.56 -6.85 3.36
N ALA A 8 -6.69 -6.77 2.65
CA ALA A 8 -6.87 -7.35 1.32
C ALA A 8 -6.69 -6.29 0.23
N ILE A 9 -6.06 -6.68 -0.89
CA ILE A 9 -5.77 -5.80 -2.03
C ILE A 9 -6.35 -6.36 -3.32
N THR A 10 -7.15 -5.55 -4.02
CA THR A 10 -7.79 -5.93 -5.28
C THR A 10 -7.61 -4.85 -6.36
N PRO A 11 -7.08 -5.16 -7.54
CA PRO A 11 -6.40 -6.42 -7.90
C PRO A 11 -5.06 -6.56 -7.16
N VAL A 12 -4.58 -7.79 -6.94
CA VAL A 12 -3.29 -8.04 -6.25
C VAL A 12 -2.06 -7.74 -7.13
N ARG A 13 -2.24 -7.72 -8.46
CA ARG A 13 -1.19 -7.40 -9.43
C ARG A 13 -1.59 -6.16 -10.22
N SER A 14 -0.62 -5.28 -10.45
CA SER A 14 -0.74 -4.20 -11.43
C SER A 14 -0.17 -4.69 -12.77
N LEU A 15 -0.98 -4.66 -13.82
CA LEU A 15 -0.51 -4.87 -15.18
C LEU A 15 -0.21 -3.50 -15.77
N GLN A 16 1.07 -3.13 -15.84
CA GLN A 16 1.47 -1.83 -16.37
C GLN A 16 2.31 -2.00 -17.63
N HIS A 17 1.89 -1.32 -18.70
CA HIS A 17 2.58 -1.29 -19.98
C HIS A 17 3.94 -0.58 -19.88
N LEU A 18 4.87 -0.92 -20.78
CA LEU A 18 6.21 -0.31 -20.83
C LEU A 18 6.18 1.19 -21.14
N GLY A 19 5.13 1.67 -21.84
CA GLY A 19 4.87 3.09 -22.08
C GLY A 19 4.42 3.86 -20.83
N GLY A 20 4.35 3.21 -19.66
CA GLY A 20 3.78 3.77 -18.46
C GLY A 20 2.28 3.54 -18.37
N GLY A 21 1.68 3.97 -17.26
CA GLY A 21 0.24 3.86 -17.03
C GLY A 21 -0.13 3.96 -15.56
N THR A 22 -1.44 4.02 -15.31
CA THR A 22 -2.01 4.03 -13.97
C THR A 22 -2.74 2.73 -13.70
N SER A 23 -2.66 2.25 -12.46
CA SER A 23 -3.39 1.08 -11.98
C SER A 23 -4.11 1.45 -10.70
N LYS A 24 -5.42 1.21 -10.65
CA LYS A 24 -6.25 1.47 -9.47
C LYS A 24 -6.37 0.18 -8.64
N HIS A 25 -6.16 0.32 -7.34
CA HIS A 25 -6.22 -0.77 -6.38
C HIS A 25 -7.09 -0.37 -5.20
N LYS A 26 -7.83 -1.35 -4.68
CA LYS A 26 -8.66 -1.23 -3.48
C LYS A 26 -7.97 -1.95 -2.34
N MET A 27 -7.90 -1.30 -1.20
CA MET A 27 -7.40 -1.78 0.07
C MET A 27 -8.56 -1.92 1.04
N VAL A 28 -8.77 -3.10 1.59
CA VAL A 28 -9.86 -3.37 2.54
C VAL A 28 -9.29 -3.88 3.85
N ASN A 29 -9.67 -3.27 4.97
CA ASN A 29 -9.38 -3.80 6.29
C ASN A 29 -10.40 -4.88 6.66
N GLN A 30 -9.94 -6.12 6.76
CA GLN A 30 -10.77 -7.28 7.10
C GLN A 30 -10.73 -7.63 8.59
N CYS A 31 -10.00 -6.86 9.41
CA CYS A 31 -9.94 -7.05 10.84
C CYS A 31 -11.05 -6.30 11.58
N ASP A 32 -11.21 -6.66 12.85
CA ASP A 32 -12.14 -6.11 13.83
C ASP A 32 -11.62 -4.84 14.53
N ARG A 33 -10.52 -4.26 14.05
CA ARG A 33 -9.87 -3.08 14.63
C ARG A 33 -9.28 -2.16 13.58
N LYS A 34 -9.11 -0.89 13.96
CA LYS A 34 -8.47 0.13 13.13
C LYS A 34 -6.99 -0.17 12.97
N LEU A 35 -6.50 -0.04 11.74
CA LEU A 35 -5.10 -0.29 11.41
C LEU A 35 -4.43 0.97 10.89
N ALA A 36 -3.15 1.12 11.18
CA ALA A 36 -2.27 2.02 10.45
C ALA A 36 -1.61 1.22 9.32
N PHE A 37 -1.46 1.83 8.14
CA PHE A 37 -0.76 1.22 7.01
C PHE A 37 0.28 2.17 6.40
N LYS A 38 1.30 1.58 5.79
CA LYS A 38 2.33 2.26 5.01
C LYS A 38 2.65 1.47 3.75
N VAL A 39 2.65 2.16 2.62
CA VAL A 39 3.02 1.62 1.32
C VAL A 39 4.51 1.87 1.08
N ARG A 40 5.24 0.81 0.77
CA ARG A 40 6.66 0.85 0.39
C ARG A 40 6.82 0.31 -1.02
N SER A 41 7.58 0.99 -1.87
CA SER A 41 7.96 0.49 -3.20
C SER A 41 9.41 0.05 -3.21
N SER A 42 9.74 -0.99 -3.97
CA SER A 42 11.13 -1.35 -4.28
C SER A 42 11.77 -0.37 -5.28
N ASN A 43 10.98 0.45 -5.97
CA ASN A 43 11.43 1.38 -6.99
C ASN A 43 10.60 2.66 -6.96
N ASN A 44 11.15 3.71 -6.35
CA ASN A 44 10.50 5.02 -6.27
C ASN A 44 10.83 5.93 -7.47
N SER A 45 11.78 5.55 -8.33
CA SER A 45 12.17 6.35 -9.50
C SER A 45 11.11 6.25 -10.60
N ASN A 46 10.59 5.04 -10.81
CA ASN A 46 9.65 4.74 -11.90
C ASN A 46 8.20 4.64 -11.45
N TYR A 47 7.94 4.43 -10.15
CA TYR A 47 6.58 4.29 -9.61
C TYR A 47 6.26 5.40 -8.63
N PHE A 48 5.07 5.95 -8.80
CA PHE A 48 4.46 6.89 -7.87
C PHE A 48 3.19 6.27 -7.31
N VAL A 49 3.00 6.38 -6.00
CA VAL A 49 1.76 5.97 -5.32
C VAL A 49 1.16 7.21 -4.71
N ASN A 50 -0.11 7.48 -5.00
CA ASN A 50 -0.79 8.69 -4.50
C ASN A 50 -0.98 8.70 -2.97
N MET A 51 -0.89 7.55 -2.32
CA MET A 51 -1.10 7.37 -0.90
C MET A 51 -0.03 6.44 -0.32
N ILE A 52 0.85 7.00 0.52
CA ILE A 52 2.00 6.29 1.11
C ILE A 52 1.72 5.73 2.50
N GLY A 53 0.63 6.15 3.14
CA GLY A 53 0.20 5.64 4.43
C GLY A 53 -0.98 6.40 5.00
N GLY A 54 -1.50 5.90 6.11
CA GLY A 54 -2.65 6.45 6.80
C GLY A 54 -3.30 5.41 7.69
N PHE A 55 -4.47 5.74 8.22
CA PHE A 55 -5.31 4.78 8.94
C PHE A 55 -6.34 4.16 8.02
N ILE A 56 -6.81 2.97 8.36
CA ILE A 56 -7.95 2.30 7.74
C ILE A 56 -8.85 1.74 8.83
N ASP A 57 -10.12 2.17 8.85
CA ASP A 57 -11.12 1.75 9.82
C ASP A 57 -11.65 0.34 9.52
N VAL A 58 -12.37 -0.24 10.47
CA VAL A 58 -12.94 -1.60 10.33
C VAL A 58 -13.87 -1.66 9.12
N ALA A 59 -13.67 -2.65 8.25
CA ALA A 59 -14.39 -2.82 6.99
C ALA A 59 -14.29 -1.63 6.01
N GLU A 60 -13.42 -0.65 6.27
CA GLU A 60 -13.20 0.47 5.35
C GLU A 60 -12.49 -0.02 4.09
N THR A 61 -12.90 0.52 2.95
CA THR A 61 -12.23 0.35 1.66
C THR A 61 -11.58 1.65 1.23
N LYS A 62 -10.26 1.64 1.01
CA LYS A 62 -9.50 2.76 0.46
C LYS A 62 -8.99 2.47 -0.93
N GLU A 63 -9.15 3.43 -1.83
CA GLU A 63 -8.62 3.33 -3.19
C GLU A 63 -7.25 4.03 -3.28
N PHE A 64 -6.28 3.36 -3.89
CA PHE A 64 -4.98 3.92 -4.19
C PHE A 64 -4.60 3.68 -5.65
N ILE A 65 -3.82 4.60 -6.18
CA ILE A 65 -3.41 4.65 -7.58
C ILE A 65 -1.91 4.50 -7.64
N ILE A 66 -1.46 3.51 -8.41
CA ILE A 66 -0.07 3.31 -8.75
C ILE A 66 0.14 3.84 -10.15
N THR A 67 1.01 4.82 -10.31
CA THR A 67 1.41 5.38 -11.60
C THR A 67 2.82 4.93 -11.92
N ARG A 68 3.02 4.28 -13.06
CA ARG A 68 4.34 3.93 -13.59
C ARG A 68 4.71 4.87 -14.74
N LYS A 69 5.92 5.39 -14.68
CA LYS A 69 6.56 6.13 -15.78
C LYS A 69 7.05 5.17 -16.84
N ALA A 70 7.12 5.62 -18.09
CA ALA A 70 7.76 4.88 -19.16
C ALA A 70 9.21 4.53 -18.76
N GLY A 71 9.61 3.28 -18.97
CA GLY A 71 10.92 2.80 -18.53
C GLY A 71 11.17 1.34 -18.86
N LYS A 72 12.35 0.85 -18.50
CA LYS A 72 12.76 -0.53 -18.76
C LYS A 72 11.83 -1.53 -18.03
N PRO A 73 11.61 -2.73 -18.59
CA PRO A 73 10.96 -3.81 -17.86
C PRO A 73 11.84 -4.20 -16.67
N GLN A 74 11.28 -4.14 -15.47
CA GLN A 74 11.92 -4.56 -14.23
C GLN A 74 10.88 -5.22 -13.33
N PRO A 75 11.23 -6.30 -12.60
CA PRO A 75 10.37 -6.86 -11.58
C PRO A 75 10.39 -5.95 -10.34
N ASP A 76 9.38 -5.09 -10.21
CA ASP A 76 9.20 -4.22 -9.05
C ASP A 76 8.12 -4.78 -8.12
N LYS A 77 8.22 -4.44 -6.82
CA LYS A 77 7.27 -4.87 -5.79
C LYS A 77 6.79 -3.67 -4.98
N LEU A 78 5.50 -3.66 -4.66
CA LEU A 78 4.91 -2.79 -3.67
C LEU A 78 4.51 -3.62 -2.46
N LEU A 79 4.92 -3.16 -1.28
CA LEU A 79 4.66 -3.79 0.01
C LEU A 79 3.73 -2.87 0.80
N ILE A 80 2.68 -3.45 1.37
CA ILE A 80 1.80 -2.76 2.30
C ILE A 80 2.10 -3.30 3.67
N CYS A 81 2.79 -2.49 4.46
CA CYS A 81 3.02 -2.74 5.88
C CYS A 81 1.82 -2.23 6.64
N PHE A 82 1.38 -2.96 7.66
CA PHE A 82 0.31 -2.51 8.53
C PHE A 82 0.59 -2.91 9.98
N CYS A 83 -0.02 -2.20 10.91
CA CYS A 83 -0.01 -2.48 12.35
C CYS A 83 -1.29 -1.97 12.99
N ASP A 84 -1.51 -2.33 14.25
CA ASP A 84 -2.60 -1.77 15.02
C ASP A 84 -2.42 -0.25 15.12
N ALA A 85 -3.51 0.51 14.98
CA ALA A 85 -3.46 1.96 15.10
C ALA A 85 -3.28 2.34 16.57
N THR A 86 -2.06 2.71 16.98
CA THR A 86 -1.70 2.98 18.38
C THR A 86 -1.19 4.40 18.61
N GLY A 87 -1.88 5.42 18.11
CA GLY A 87 -1.43 6.81 18.27
C GLY A 87 -2.15 7.77 17.33
N PRO A 88 -1.80 9.07 17.38
CA PRO A 88 -2.40 10.07 16.50
C PRO A 88 -1.86 10.00 15.06
N ASP A 89 -0.65 9.47 14.84
CA ASP A 89 0.01 9.43 13.52
C ASP A 89 0.30 8.00 13.06
N ALA A 90 -0.25 7.64 11.89
CA ALA A 90 -0.11 6.31 11.32
C ALA A 90 1.32 5.97 10.89
N LEU A 91 2.10 6.98 10.46
CA LEU A 91 3.44 6.80 9.93
C LEU A 91 4.49 6.67 11.03
N GLU A 92 4.25 7.24 12.20
CA GLU A 92 5.12 7.10 13.39
C GLU A 92 5.31 5.63 13.78
N HIS A 93 4.26 4.80 13.63
CA HIS A 93 4.33 3.37 13.91
C HIS A 93 5.30 2.58 13.02
N PHE A 94 5.72 3.15 11.89
CA PHE A 94 6.64 2.53 10.95
C PHE A 94 8.04 3.15 10.97
N GLN A 95 8.33 4.04 11.90
CA GLN A 95 9.68 4.58 12.13
C GLN A 95 10.54 3.50 12.83
N GLY A 96 11.70 3.17 12.26
CA GLY A 96 12.68 2.24 12.87
C GLY A 96 12.61 0.76 12.46
N ARG A 97 11.62 0.33 11.66
CA ARG A 97 11.59 -1.03 11.08
C ARG A 97 12.05 -0.97 9.62
N GLY A 98 13.35 -1.14 9.41
CA GLY A 98 14.01 -1.23 8.09
C GLY A 98 13.52 -2.42 7.31
#